data_AF-A0A959FKU8-F1
#
_entry.id   AF-A0A959FKU8-F1
#
_cell.length_a   1.000
_cell.length_b   1.000
_cell.length_c   1.000
_cell.angle_alpha   90.00
_cell.angle_beta   90.00
_cell.angle_gamma   90.00
#
_symmetry.space_group_name_H-M   'P 1'
#
loop_
_entity.id
_entity.type
_entity.pdbx_description
1 polymer ?
#
loop_
_entity_poly.entity_id
_entity_poly.type
_entity_poly.pdbx_seq_one_letter_code
_entity_poly.pdbx_strand_id
1 'polypeptide(L)'
;MLTTDEIADKLNELANGIAGRSQEVSPPMVTYYIFARSGEEKAHWHIAYFFASPAALRAALESGLCYFWHQQTETLLAQTPPFDELVTSIHFAAELELAEAGGLQGFFDKIYARTDRRLAAAGQPATEGDCPACGHPWSEHQMLGYKEDGQGYPSHGWIMCSEGECACFSTWSVNFPEQE
;
A
#
# COMPACT_ATOMS: atom_id res chain seq x y z
N MET A 1 -22.76 -12.06 -9.15
CA MET A 1 -21.30 -11.89 -9.27
C MET A 1 -21.11 -10.60 -10.03
N LEU A 2 -20.35 -9.64 -9.49
CA LEU A 2 -20.12 -8.36 -10.17
C LEU A 2 -19.21 -8.58 -11.39
N THR A 3 -19.39 -7.78 -12.43
CA THR A 3 -18.45 -7.70 -13.55
C THR A 3 -17.17 -6.97 -13.13
N THR A 4 -16.11 -7.10 -13.93
CA THR A 4 -14.87 -6.33 -13.73
C THR A 4 -15.13 -4.82 -13.70
N ASP A 5 -16.00 -4.33 -14.59
CA ASP A 5 -16.34 -2.91 -14.67
C ASP A 5 -17.09 -2.44 -13.41
N GLU A 6 -18.05 -3.24 -12.93
CA GLU A 6 -18.78 -2.93 -11.69
C GLU A 6 -17.86 -2.90 -10.45
N ILE A 7 -16.84 -3.77 -10.40
CA ILE A 7 -15.83 -3.74 -9.34
C ILE A 7 -14.98 -2.48 -9.47
N ALA A 8 -14.50 -2.15 -10.68
CA ALA A 8 -13.69 -0.96 -10.92
C ALA A 8 -14.43 0.33 -10.53
N ASP A 9 -15.71 0.47 -10.92
CA ASP A 9 -16.53 1.65 -10.60
C ASP A 9 -16.69 1.83 -9.09
N LYS A 10 -17.00 0.76 -8.36
CA LYS A 10 -17.17 0.83 -6.91
C LYS A 10 -15.85 1.05 -6.16
N LEU A 11 -14.75 0.46 -6.64
CA LEU A 11 -13.42 0.76 -6.10
C LEU A 11 -13.06 2.23 -6.35
N ASN A 12 -13.44 2.78 -7.51
CA ASN A 12 -13.25 4.20 -7.84
C ASN A 12 -14.04 5.10 -6.88
N GLU A 13 -15.29 4.77 -6.56
CA GLU A 13 -16.08 5.51 -5.57
C GLU A 13 -15.40 5.52 -4.19
N LEU A 14 -14.90 4.36 -3.74
CA LEU A 14 -14.19 4.23 -2.46
C LEU A 14 -12.90 5.06 -2.45
N ALA A 15 -12.05 4.89 -3.45
CA ALA A 15 -10.78 5.60 -3.56
C ALA A 15 -10.97 7.11 -3.71
N ASN A 16 -12.00 7.56 -4.44
CA ASN A 16 -12.38 8.96 -4.52
C ASN A 16 -12.78 9.52 -3.15
N GLY A 17 -13.53 8.75 -2.34
CA GLY A 17 -13.88 9.13 -0.97
C GLY A 17 -12.66 9.26 -0.06
N ILE A 18 -11.68 8.36 -0.19
CA ILE A 18 -10.40 8.44 0.54
C ILE A 18 -9.58 9.66 0.08
N ALA A 19 -9.40 9.84 -1.22
CA ALA A 19 -8.66 10.96 -1.80
C ALA A 19 -9.29 12.31 -1.45
N GLY A 20 -10.62 12.40 -1.40
CA GLY A 20 -11.36 13.58 -0.96
C GLY A 20 -11.06 13.94 0.49
N ARG A 21 -11.12 12.97 1.42
CA ARG A 21 -10.73 13.19 2.83
C ARG A 21 -9.26 13.54 3.00
N SER A 22 -8.40 13.04 2.10
CA SER A 22 -6.96 13.36 2.14
C SER A 22 -6.66 14.84 1.89
N GLN A 23 -7.57 15.60 1.29
CA GLN A 23 -7.38 17.03 1.05
C GLN A 23 -7.37 17.87 2.34
N GLU A 24 -7.90 17.31 3.45
CA GLU A 24 -7.98 17.98 4.74
C GLU A 24 -6.71 17.80 5.59
N VAL A 25 -5.75 16.99 5.11
CA VAL A 25 -4.52 16.66 5.82
C VAL A 25 -3.30 16.95 4.94
N SER A 26 -2.16 17.21 5.57
CA SER A 26 -0.92 17.51 4.86
C SER A 26 0.12 16.41 5.06
N PRO A 27 0.78 15.93 4.00
CA PRO A 27 0.55 16.29 2.59
C PRO A 27 -0.71 15.59 2.01
N PRO A 28 -1.46 16.25 1.11
CA PRO A 28 -2.63 15.64 0.48
C PRO A 28 -2.22 14.67 -0.63
N MET A 29 -3.09 13.70 -0.94
CA MET A 29 -2.98 12.95 -2.19
C MET A 29 -3.38 13.86 -3.35
N VAL A 30 -2.78 13.66 -4.52
CA VAL A 30 -3.06 14.45 -5.73
C VAL A 30 -3.92 13.68 -6.73
N THR A 31 -3.73 12.36 -6.80
CA THR A 31 -4.51 11.49 -7.67
C THR A 31 -4.45 10.05 -7.18
N TYR A 32 -5.21 9.17 -7.82
CA TYR A 32 -5.14 7.73 -7.61
C TYR A 32 -5.41 6.98 -8.91
N TYR A 33 -4.96 5.73 -8.97
CA TYR A 33 -5.28 4.81 -10.05
C TYR A 33 -5.74 3.46 -9.50
N ILE A 34 -6.72 2.87 -10.17
CA ILE A 34 -7.23 1.54 -9.88
C ILE A 34 -7.06 0.69 -11.12
N PHE A 35 -6.43 -0.46 -10.96
CA PHE A 35 -6.11 -1.34 -12.08
C PHE A 35 -6.01 -2.78 -11.60
N ALA A 36 -6.23 -3.71 -12.52
CA ALA A 36 -6.03 -5.13 -12.28
C ALA A 36 -5.35 -5.74 -13.51
N ARG A 37 -4.57 -6.81 -13.30
CA ARG A 37 -3.95 -7.53 -14.41
C ARG A 37 -5.01 -8.32 -15.16
N SER A 38 -5.13 -8.09 -16.46
CA SER A 38 -6.06 -8.85 -17.31
C SER A 38 -5.60 -10.30 -17.48
N GLY A 39 -6.54 -11.26 -17.45
CA GLY A 39 -6.27 -12.65 -17.79
C GLY A 39 -5.98 -13.59 -16.61
N GLU A 40 -6.09 -13.11 -15.37
CA GLU A 40 -6.02 -13.94 -14.17
C GLU A 40 -7.39 -14.54 -13.82
N GLU A 41 -7.44 -15.78 -13.32
CA GLU A 41 -8.70 -16.45 -12.91
C GLU A 41 -9.40 -15.70 -11.77
N LYS A 42 -8.61 -15.03 -10.91
CA LYS A 42 -9.07 -14.06 -9.92
C LYS A 42 -8.27 -12.79 -10.09
N ALA A 43 -8.94 -11.69 -10.42
CA ALA A 43 -8.29 -10.40 -10.60
C ALA A 43 -7.67 -9.93 -9.26
N HIS A 44 -6.35 -9.76 -9.23
CA HIS A 44 -5.68 -8.99 -8.18
C HIS A 44 -5.84 -7.49 -8.49
N TRP A 45 -6.56 -6.78 -7.64
CA TRP A 45 -6.81 -5.35 -7.79
C TRP A 45 -5.72 -4.52 -7.09
N HIS A 46 -5.26 -3.47 -7.76
CA HIS A 46 -4.27 -2.54 -7.26
C HIS A 46 -4.91 -1.16 -7.11
N ILE A 47 -4.70 -0.54 -5.95
CA ILE A 47 -5.09 0.85 -5.68
C ILE A 47 -3.80 1.62 -5.41
N ALA A 48 -3.44 2.55 -6.28
CA ALA A 48 -2.24 3.36 -6.13
C ALA A 48 -2.63 4.81 -5.82
N TYR A 49 -2.25 5.30 -4.64
CA TYR A 49 -2.44 6.68 -4.21
C TYR A 49 -1.17 7.50 -4.45
N PHE A 50 -1.32 8.69 -5.03
CA PHE A 50 -0.19 9.52 -5.44
C PHE A 50 -0.06 10.78 -4.60
N PHE A 51 1.18 11.16 -4.31
CA PHE A 51 1.55 12.45 -3.73
C PHE A 51 2.29 13.30 -4.78
N ALA A 52 2.22 14.62 -4.61
CA ALA A 52 2.75 15.58 -5.59
C ALA A 52 4.27 15.44 -5.86
N SER A 53 5.03 14.93 -4.88
CA SER A 53 6.49 14.81 -5.00
C SER A 53 7.04 13.68 -4.13
N PRO A 54 8.26 13.20 -4.40
CA PRO A 54 8.94 12.25 -3.52
C PRO A 54 9.07 12.75 -2.07
N ALA A 55 9.32 14.06 -1.89
CA ALA A 55 9.39 14.67 -0.55
C ALA A 55 8.04 14.64 0.18
N ALA A 56 6.92 14.86 -0.54
CA ALA A 56 5.59 14.76 0.04
C ALA A 56 5.25 13.30 0.41
N LEU A 57 5.53 12.34 -0.49
CA LEU A 57 5.36 10.92 -0.18
C LEU A 57 6.18 10.53 1.06
N ARG A 58 7.44 10.96 1.12
CA ARG A 58 8.33 10.69 2.26
C ARG A 58 7.74 11.21 3.57
N ALA A 59 7.30 12.46 3.59
CA ALA A 59 6.65 13.03 4.76
C ALA A 59 5.38 12.27 5.17
N ALA A 60 4.59 11.79 4.20
CA ALA A 60 3.40 10.97 4.47
C ALA A 60 3.75 9.59 5.05
N LEU A 61 4.84 8.96 4.59
CA LEU A 61 5.34 7.70 5.14
C LEU A 61 5.87 7.88 6.56
N GLU A 62 6.70 8.90 6.80
CA GLU A 62 7.31 9.14 8.11
C GLU A 62 6.29 9.54 9.18
N SER A 63 5.28 10.33 8.80
CA SER A 63 4.22 10.75 9.71
C SER A 63 3.21 9.63 10.02
N GLY A 64 3.22 8.53 9.26
CA GLY A 64 2.25 7.43 9.32
C GLY A 64 0.93 7.71 8.61
N LEU A 65 0.85 8.79 7.84
CA LEU A 65 -0.33 9.13 7.06
C LEU A 65 -0.66 8.06 6.01
N CYS A 66 0.35 7.50 5.33
CA CYS A 66 0.15 6.37 4.42
C CYS A 66 -0.41 5.15 5.14
N TYR A 67 0.06 4.87 6.36
CA TYR A 67 -0.46 3.77 7.17
C TYR A 67 -1.93 3.99 7.56
N PHE A 68 -2.29 5.21 7.96
CA PHE A 68 -3.67 5.58 8.23
C PHE A 68 -4.58 5.35 7.01
N TRP A 69 -4.19 5.82 5.83
CA TRP A 69 -4.99 5.63 4.62
C TRP A 69 -5.08 4.18 4.15
N HIS A 70 -4.00 3.40 4.36
CA HIS A 70 -4.03 1.96 4.14
C HIS A 70 -5.08 1.30 5.04
N GLN A 71 -5.02 1.53 6.35
CA GLN A 71 -5.97 0.98 7.33
C GLN A 71 -7.42 1.37 7.02
N GLN A 72 -7.67 2.63 6.66
CA GLN A 72 -8.99 3.11 6.27
C GLN A 72 -9.51 2.42 5.00
N THR A 73 -8.64 2.24 3.99
CA THR A 73 -9.01 1.57 2.74
C THR A 73 -9.34 0.10 3.00
N GLU A 74 -8.47 -0.63 3.71
CA GLU A 74 -8.68 -2.04 4.10
C GLU A 74 -9.98 -2.22 4.89
N THR A 75 -10.24 -1.34 5.87
CA THR A 75 -11.46 -1.39 6.68
C THR A 75 -12.71 -1.22 5.82
N LEU A 76 -12.71 -0.26 4.89
CA LEU A 76 -13.84 -0.03 4.00
C LEU A 76 -14.06 -1.20 3.03
N LEU A 77 -12.99 -1.80 2.50
CA LEU A 77 -13.08 -2.99 1.64
C LEU A 77 -13.68 -4.18 2.41
N ALA A 78 -13.18 -4.47 3.61
CA ALA A 78 -13.67 -5.56 4.45
C ALA A 78 -15.14 -5.39 4.89
N GLN A 79 -15.65 -4.15 4.95
CA GLN A 79 -17.02 -3.85 5.36
C GLN A 79 -18.02 -3.77 4.20
N THR A 80 -17.56 -3.85 2.94
CA THR A 80 -18.39 -3.58 1.76
C THR A 80 -18.52 -4.81 0.86
N PRO A 81 -19.53 -5.68 1.02
CA PRO A 81 -19.71 -6.80 0.12
C PRO A 81 -19.88 -6.40 -1.36
N PRO A 82 -19.28 -7.10 -2.33
CA PRO A 82 -18.47 -8.33 -2.18
C PRO A 82 -16.95 -8.07 -2.08
N PHE A 83 -16.53 -6.89 -1.63
CA PHE A 83 -15.11 -6.50 -1.56
C PHE A 83 -14.33 -7.21 -0.46
N ASP A 84 -15.02 -7.77 0.52
CA ASP A 84 -14.48 -8.62 1.57
C ASP A 84 -13.80 -9.89 1.02
N GLU A 85 -14.13 -10.30 -0.21
CA GLU A 85 -13.51 -11.44 -0.89
C GLU A 85 -12.49 -11.04 -1.97
N LEU A 86 -12.30 -9.74 -2.23
CA LEU A 86 -11.36 -9.28 -3.26
C LEU A 86 -9.92 -9.34 -2.76
N VAL A 87 -9.03 -9.83 -3.62
CA VAL A 87 -7.59 -9.69 -3.41
C VAL A 87 -7.19 -8.30 -3.87
N THR A 88 -6.77 -7.46 -2.93
CA THR A 88 -6.37 -6.08 -3.21
C THR A 88 -4.93 -5.81 -2.75
N SER A 89 -4.28 -4.82 -3.34
CA SER A 89 -3.02 -4.29 -2.85
C SER A 89 -2.98 -2.78 -3.00
N ILE A 90 -2.65 -2.11 -1.90
CA ILE A 90 -2.59 -0.66 -1.82
C ILE A 90 -1.14 -0.21 -1.95
N HIS A 91 -0.91 0.78 -2.81
CA HIS A 91 0.40 1.33 -3.13
C HIS A 91 0.39 2.83 -2.92
N PHE A 92 1.54 3.36 -2.52
CA PHE A 92 1.77 4.80 -2.43
C PHE A 92 2.94 5.16 -3.34
N ALA A 93 2.81 6.25 -4.10
CA ALA A 93 3.81 6.67 -5.06
C ALA A 93 3.86 8.21 -5.17
N ALA A 94 4.93 8.72 -5.77
CA ALA A 94 5.01 10.13 -6.18
C ALA A 94 4.64 10.27 -7.66
N GLU A 95 4.05 11.40 -8.07
CA GLU A 95 3.70 11.63 -9.49
C GLU A 95 4.92 11.52 -10.43
N LEU A 96 6.11 11.92 -9.94
CA LEU A 96 7.35 11.82 -10.70
C LEU A 96 7.64 10.37 -11.14
N GLU A 97 7.23 9.37 -10.38
CA GLU A 97 7.43 7.96 -10.72
C GLU A 97 6.69 7.57 -12.01
N LEU A 98 5.60 8.25 -12.37
CA LEU A 98 4.92 8.01 -13.65
C LEU A 98 5.80 8.44 -14.83
N ALA A 99 6.47 9.58 -14.71
CA ALA A 99 7.35 10.09 -15.75
C ALA A 99 8.59 9.20 -15.91
N GLU A 100 9.19 8.79 -14.79
CA GLU A 100 10.38 7.94 -14.76
C GLU A 100 10.12 6.53 -15.31
N ALA A 101 8.91 5.99 -15.08
CA ALA A 101 8.53 4.68 -15.57
C ALA A 101 8.15 4.67 -17.06
N GLY A 102 8.28 5.79 -17.78
CA GLY A 102 7.87 5.88 -19.19
C GLY A 102 6.35 5.96 -19.37
N GLY A 103 5.62 6.45 -18.35
CA GLY A 103 4.17 6.60 -18.33
C GLY A 103 3.45 5.56 -17.48
N LEU A 104 2.11 5.57 -17.57
CA LEU A 104 1.24 4.73 -16.74
C LEU A 104 1.51 3.23 -16.90
N GLN A 105 1.71 2.76 -18.14
CA GLN A 105 1.93 1.34 -18.38
C GLN A 105 3.20 0.83 -17.69
N GLY A 106 4.32 1.56 -17.81
CA GLY A 106 5.56 1.15 -17.13
C GLY A 106 5.46 1.25 -15.62
N PHE A 107 4.67 2.19 -15.09
CA PHE A 107 4.36 2.22 -13.66
C PHE A 107 3.56 0.97 -13.23
N PHE A 108 2.51 0.59 -13.98
CA PHE A 108 1.74 -0.62 -13.69
C PHE A 108 2.63 -1.87 -13.75
N ASP A 109 3.49 -1.99 -14.76
CA ASP A 109 4.43 -3.10 -14.90
C ASP A 109 5.40 -3.17 -13.70
N LYS A 110 5.89 -2.03 -13.20
CA LYS A 110 6.71 -1.93 -11.98
C LYS A 110 5.95 -2.41 -10.75
N ILE A 111 4.68 -2.04 -10.60
CA ILE A 111 3.81 -2.47 -9.49
C ILE A 111 3.51 -3.97 -9.57
N TYR A 112 3.22 -4.51 -10.76
CA TYR A 112 3.02 -5.94 -10.96
C TYR A 112 4.29 -6.72 -10.59
N ALA A 113 5.45 -6.32 -11.11
CA ALA A 113 6.72 -6.97 -10.77
C ALA A 113 7.08 -6.89 -9.27
N ARG A 114 6.72 -5.80 -8.59
CA ARG A 114 6.87 -5.68 -7.13
C ARG A 114 5.93 -6.63 -6.39
N THR A 115 4.69 -6.73 -6.84
CA THR A 115 3.67 -7.59 -6.22
C THR A 115 4.02 -9.06 -6.41
N ASP A 116 4.41 -9.47 -7.62
CA ASP A 116 4.86 -10.83 -7.94
C ASP A 116 6.05 -11.25 -7.04
N ARG A 117 7.03 -10.37 -6.85
CA ARG A 117 8.17 -10.62 -5.94
C ARG A 117 7.74 -10.76 -4.48
N ARG A 118 6.82 -9.92 -4.01
CA ARG A 118 6.29 -10.01 -2.63
C ARG A 118 5.52 -11.31 -2.40
N LEU A 119 4.67 -11.69 -3.33
CA LEU A 119 3.90 -12.94 -3.26
C LEU A 119 4.83 -14.16 -3.30
N ALA A 120 5.86 -14.14 -4.15
CA ALA A 120 6.85 -15.21 -4.20
C ALA A 120 7.68 -15.33 -2.90
N ALA A 121 7.92 -14.21 -2.20
CA ALA A 121 8.60 -14.19 -0.91
C ALA A 121 7.68 -14.55 0.27
N ALA A 122 6.36 -14.50 0.10
CA ALA A 122 5.41 -14.82 1.16
C ALA A 122 5.57 -16.29 1.61
N GLY A 123 5.81 -16.50 2.89
CA GLY A 123 6.03 -17.84 3.47
C GLY A 123 7.46 -18.38 3.35
N GLN A 124 8.38 -17.63 2.73
CA GLN A 124 9.82 -17.91 2.84
C GLN A 124 10.35 -17.32 4.15
N PRO A 125 11.31 -17.97 4.83
CA PRO A 125 11.99 -17.36 5.97
C PRO A 125 12.63 -16.04 5.49
N ALA A 126 12.48 -14.98 6.27
CA ALA A 126 13.07 -13.67 5.95
C ALA A 126 14.58 -13.86 5.73
N THR A 127 15.02 -13.81 4.47
CA THR A 127 16.42 -13.98 4.15
C THR A 127 17.16 -12.72 4.58
N GLU A 128 18.35 -12.89 5.18
CA GLU A 128 19.34 -11.82 5.30
C GLU A 128 19.68 -11.36 3.88
N GLY A 129 19.02 -10.31 3.39
CA GLY A 129 19.12 -9.90 1.98
C GLY A 129 18.23 -8.73 1.64
N ASP A 130 17.90 -8.61 0.35
CA ASP A 130 17.18 -7.47 -0.18
C ASP A 130 15.68 -7.58 0.05
N CYS A 131 15.05 -6.43 0.30
CA CYS A 131 13.62 -6.28 0.44
C CYS A 131 12.92 -6.66 -0.88
N PRO A 132 11.93 -7.57 -0.88
CA PRO A 132 11.24 -7.99 -2.10
C PRO A 132 10.41 -6.86 -2.74
N ALA A 133 10.15 -5.79 -1.98
CA ALA A 133 9.40 -4.63 -2.46
C ALA A 133 10.26 -3.66 -3.28
N CYS A 134 11.42 -3.25 -2.76
CA CYS A 134 12.26 -2.22 -3.35
C CYS A 134 13.61 -2.72 -3.87
N GLY A 135 14.09 -3.88 -3.41
CA GLY A 135 15.41 -4.40 -3.74
C GLY A 135 16.55 -3.82 -2.90
N HIS A 136 16.28 -2.96 -1.92
CA HIS A 136 17.29 -2.46 -0.97
C HIS A 136 17.44 -3.40 0.21
N PRO A 137 18.58 -3.41 0.92
CA PRO A 137 18.80 -4.28 2.07
C PRO A 137 17.67 -4.19 3.09
N TRP A 138 17.15 -5.33 3.54
CA TRP A 138 16.07 -5.35 4.54
C TRP A 138 16.50 -4.69 5.87
N SER A 139 17.79 -4.77 6.21
CA SER A 139 18.38 -4.12 7.40
C SER A 139 18.28 -2.60 7.41
N GLU A 140 18.09 -1.96 6.26
CA GLU A 140 17.92 -0.51 6.13
C GLU A 140 16.47 -0.06 6.30
N HIS A 141 15.54 -0.99 6.52
CA HIS A 141 14.14 -0.69 6.74
C HIS A 141 13.86 -0.34 8.19
N GLN A 142 13.00 0.65 8.39
CA GLN A 142 12.58 1.13 9.69
C GLN A 142 11.18 0.61 9.99
N MET A 143 11.02 0.01 11.17
CA MET A 143 9.74 -0.40 11.71
C MET A 143 9.19 0.74 12.58
N LEU A 144 8.02 1.25 12.21
CA LEU A 144 7.33 2.38 12.83
C LEU A 144 5.92 1.94 13.24
N GLY A 145 5.35 2.56 14.26
CA GLY A 145 3.99 2.24 14.70
C GLY A 145 3.48 3.22 15.75
N TYR A 146 2.16 3.25 15.94
CA TYR A 146 1.54 4.04 16.98
C TYR A 146 1.30 3.19 18.22
N LYS A 147 1.58 3.79 19.37
CA LYS A 147 1.28 3.18 20.65
C LYS A 147 -0.17 3.50 21.02
N GLU A 148 -0.98 2.47 21.24
CA GLU A 148 -2.33 2.64 21.76
C GLU A 148 -2.31 2.94 23.27
N ASP A 149 -3.36 3.59 23.75
CA ASP A 149 -3.51 3.94 25.16
C ASP A 149 -3.43 2.70 26.05
N GLY A 150 -2.57 2.76 27.06
CA GLY A 150 -2.36 1.65 28.00
C GLY A 150 -1.39 0.55 27.55
N GLN A 151 -0.91 0.56 26.30
CA GLN A 151 0.13 -0.38 25.85
C GLN A 151 1.52 0.05 26.37
N GLY A 152 2.51 -0.84 26.32
CA GLY A 152 3.92 -0.51 26.59
C GLY A 152 4.66 -0.04 25.34
N TYR A 153 4.31 -0.63 24.21
CA TYR A 153 4.94 -0.55 22.89
C TYR A 153 3.85 -0.70 21.80
N PRO A 154 4.09 -0.26 20.55
CA PRO A 154 3.15 -0.46 19.44
C PRO A 154 2.93 -1.94 19.15
N SER A 155 1.68 -2.35 18.97
CA SER A 155 1.28 -3.72 18.60
C SER A 155 1.11 -3.91 17.09
N HIS A 156 1.08 -2.81 16.33
CA HIS A 156 1.00 -2.77 14.88
C HIS A 156 1.63 -1.49 14.33
N GLY A 157 1.85 -1.47 13.01
CA GLY A 157 2.35 -0.29 12.33
C GLY A 157 2.77 -0.57 10.89
N TRP A 158 3.76 0.19 10.42
CA TRP A 158 4.30 0.10 9.06
C TRP A 158 5.83 0.01 9.02
N ILE A 159 6.32 -0.47 7.90
CA ILE A 159 7.73 -0.59 7.56
C ILE A 159 7.99 0.29 6.34
N MET A 160 9.05 1.09 6.42
CA MET A 160 9.50 1.93 5.32
C MET A 160 10.99 1.80 5.09
N CYS A 161 11.43 2.01 3.85
CA CYS A 161 12.86 2.03 3.51
C CYS A 161 13.48 3.37 3.95
N SER A 162 14.73 3.37 4.42
CA SER A 162 15.42 4.59 4.81
C SER A 162 15.97 5.40 3.63
N GLU A 163 16.11 4.82 2.44
CA GLU A 163 16.44 5.59 1.23
C GLU A 163 15.37 6.64 0.92
N GLY A 164 15.81 7.89 0.71
CA GLY A 164 14.94 9.06 0.66
C GLY A 164 13.87 9.03 -0.44
N GLU A 165 14.17 8.43 -1.59
CA GLU A 165 13.26 8.35 -2.73
C GLU A 165 12.49 7.02 -2.81
N CYS A 166 12.69 6.12 -1.85
CA CYS A 166 12.09 4.80 -1.88
C CYS A 166 10.65 4.81 -1.35
N ALA A 167 9.70 4.49 -2.22
CA ALA A 167 8.27 4.34 -1.91
C ALA A 167 7.89 2.99 -1.24
N CYS A 168 8.85 2.28 -0.63
CA CYS A 168 8.57 1.00 0.00
C CYS A 168 7.67 1.17 1.22
N PHE A 169 6.53 0.48 1.22
CA PHE A 169 5.57 0.46 2.31
C PHE A 169 5.03 -0.96 2.54
N SER A 170 5.07 -1.43 3.79
CA SER A 170 4.42 -2.66 4.24
C SER A 170 3.83 -2.45 5.64
N THR A 171 2.81 -3.19 6.03
CA THR A 171 2.29 -3.19 7.40
C THR A 171 2.91 -4.32 8.22
N TRP A 172 2.92 -4.16 9.55
CA TRP A 172 3.30 -5.22 10.48
C TRP A 172 2.34 -5.23 11.68
N SER A 173 2.23 -6.38 12.33
CA SER A 173 1.47 -6.57 13.56
C SER A 173 2.14 -7.65 14.41
N VAL A 174 2.09 -7.49 15.73
CA VAL A 174 2.52 -8.54 16.66
C VAL A 174 1.46 -9.63 16.67
N ASN A 175 1.87 -10.86 16.43
CA ASN A 175 1.02 -12.02 16.70
C ASN A 175 1.23 -12.43 18.16
N PHE A 176 0.39 -11.94 19.05
CA PHE A 176 0.39 -12.43 20.42
C PHE A 176 -0.24 -13.83 20.41
N PRO A 177 0.45 -14.87 20.92
CA PRO A 177 -0.21 -16.16 21.11
C PRO A 177 -1.42 -15.95 22.03
N GLU A 178 -2.54 -16.59 21.68
CA GLU A 178 -3.73 -16.60 22.55
C GLU A 178 -3.29 -17.04 23.95
N GLN A 179 -3.53 -16.21 24.96
CA GLN A 179 -3.31 -16.61 26.34
C GLN A 179 -4.43 -17.60 26.68
N GLU A 180 -4.06 -18.89 26.77
CA GLU A 180 -4.93 -19.97 27.28
C GLU A 180 -5.41 -19.69 28.71
#